data_AF-A0A067MTP1-F1
#
_entry.id   AF-A0A067MTP1-F1
#
_cell.length_a   1.000
_cell.length_b   1.000
_cell.length_c   1.000
_cell.angle_alpha   90.00
_cell.angle_beta   90.00
_cell.angle_gamma   90.00
#
_symmetry.space_group_name_H-M   'P 1'
#
loop_
_entity.id
_entity.type
_entity.pdbx_description
1 polymer ?
#
loop_
_entity_poly.entity_id
_entity_poly.type
_entity_poly.pdbx_seq_one_letter_code
_entity_poly.pdbx_strand_id
1 'polypeptide(L)'
;YHAFDGISSALYPLPSSLACSNLPHIEALLIGLAITTVAADSFWIQPGDVDALGIKQAFQHYVTSGAAENVKAAVLEAFPKHIGSYSTHDCNTKLLQIFMDNHIDPPTAGQPSGSGSA
;
A
#
# COMPACT_ATOMS: atom_id res chain seq x y z
N TYR A 1 5.80 7.65 18.31
CA TYR A 1 4.69 8.61 18.15
C TYR A 1 4.64 9.25 16.74
N HIS A 2 5.76 9.47 16.04
CA HIS A 2 5.74 10.12 14.72
C HIS A 2 5.19 9.27 13.54
N ALA A 3 5.38 7.96 13.53
CA ALA A 3 4.97 7.11 12.41
C ALA A 3 3.44 7.00 12.25
N PHE A 4 2.70 6.87 13.36
CA PHE A 4 1.25 6.79 13.34
C PHE A 4 0.62 8.09 12.81
N ASP A 5 1.12 9.25 13.25
CA ASP A 5 0.66 10.55 12.75
C ASP A 5 0.95 10.71 11.26
N GLY A 6 2.10 10.20 10.78
CA GLY A 6 2.43 10.15 9.35
C GLY A 6 1.43 9.31 8.54
N ILE A 7 1.09 8.11 9.02
CA ILE A 7 0.10 7.23 8.37
C ILE A 7 -1.28 7.88 8.38
N SER A 8 -1.71 8.41 9.54
CA SER A 8 -3.01 9.06 9.70
C SER A 8 -3.13 10.29 8.79
N SER A 9 -2.09 11.13 8.72
CA SER A 9 -2.05 12.29 7.83
C SER A 9 -2.02 11.92 6.36
N ALA A 10 -1.46 10.76 5.99
CA ALA A 10 -1.42 10.31 4.61
C ALA A 10 -2.78 9.75 4.17
N LEU A 11 -3.50 9.07 5.07
CA LEU A 11 -4.81 8.47 4.80
C LEU A 11 -5.97 9.47 4.84
N TYR A 12 -5.77 10.69 5.34
CA TYR A 12 -6.81 11.71 5.40
C TYR A 12 -6.56 12.87 4.42
N PRO A 13 -7.48 13.13 3.46
CA PRO A 13 -8.68 12.36 3.14
C PRO A 13 -8.37 11.02 2.45
N LEU A 14 -9.26 10.03 2.62
CA LEU A 14 -9.08 8.71 2.02
C LEU A 14 -9.01 8.82 0.49
N PRO A 15 -7.97 8.26 -0.16
CA PRO A 15 -7.90 8.23 -1.61
C PRO A 15 -9.11 7.54 -2.23
N SER A 16 -9.64 8.10 -3.32
CA SER A 16 -10.78 7.52 -4.05
C SER A 16 -10.49 6.09 -4.57
N SER A 17 -9.21 5.76 -4.77
CA SER A 17 -8.75 4.43 -5.14
C SER A 17 -9.02 3.39 -4.06
N LEU A 18 -8.98 3.78 -2.78
CA LEU A 18 -9.27 2.92 -1.63
C LEU A 18 -10.74 2.96 -1.21
N ALA A 19 -11.48 4.00 -1.60
CA ALA A 19 -12.90 4.13 -1.28
C ALA A 19 -13.72 2.99 -1.92
N CYS A 20 -14.56 2.34 -1.11
CA CYS A 20 -15.46 1.29 -1.58
C CYS A 20 -16.76 1.34 -0.77
N SER A 21 -17.46 2.48 -0.85
CA SER A 21 -18.55 2.85 0.05
C SER A 21 -19.73 1.88 0.10
N ASN A 22 -19.89 1.03 -0.91
CA ASN A 22 -20.93 -0.01 -0.96
C ASN A 22 -20.53 -1.32 -0.25
N LEU A 23 -19.27 -1.47 0.15
CA LEU A 23 -18.68 -2.68 0.75
C LEU A 23 -17.71 -2.28 1.89
N PRO A 24 -18.22 -1.88 3.07
CA PRO A 24 -17.40 -1.36 4.17
C PRO A 24 -16.35 -2.36 4.66
N HIS A 25 -16.64 -3.67 4.59
CA HIS A 25 -15.67 -4.71 4.93
C HIS A 25 -14.49 -4.77 3.95
N ILE A 26 -14.74 -4.51 2.67
CA ILE A 26 -13.68 -4.45 1.65
C ILE A 26 -12.89 -3.16 1.80
N GLU A 27 -13.56 -2.03 2.08
CA GLU A 27 -12.87 -0.76 2.32
C GLU A 27 -11.89 -0.85 3.49
N ALA A 28 -12.31 -1.44 4.62
CA ALA A 28 -11.42 -1.67 5.77
C ALA A 28 -10.22 -2.56 5.40
N LEU A 29 -10.44 -3.59 4.58
CA LEU A 29 -9.39 -4.49 4.11
C LEU A 29 -8.39 -3.78 3.19
N LEU A 30 -8.88 -2.95 2.26
CA LEU A 30 -8.05 -2.14 1.36
C LEU A 30 -7.22 -1.11 2.12
N ILE A 31 -7.80 -0.48 3.15
CA ILE A 31 -7.06 0.43 4.04
C ILE A 31 -5.94 -0.34 4.77
N GLY A 32 -6.24 -1.53 5.31
CA GLY A 32 -5.24 -2.35 5.99
C GLY A 32 -4.09 -2.77 5.07
N LEU A 33 -4.39 -3.18 3.84
CA LEU A 33 -3.38 -3.52 2.82
C LEU A 33 -2.55 -2.32 2.42
N ALA A 34 -3.17 -1.15 2.23
CA ALA A 34 -2.46 0.09 1.92
C ALA A 34 -1.48 0.47 3.04
N ILE A 35 -1.93 0.43 4.30
CA ILE A 35 -1.06 0.70 5.47
C ILE A 35 0.10 -0.28 5.50
N THR A 36 -0.16 -1.57 5.30
CA THR A 36 0.87 -2.62 5.36
C THR A 36 1.91 -2.41 4.25
N THR A 37 1.46 -2.06 3.04
CA THR A 37 2.35 -1.78 1.90
C THR A 37 3.22 -0.56 2.15
N VAL A 38 2.60 0.55 2.55
CA VAL A 38 3.29 1.81 2.84
C VAL A 38 4.31 1.63 3.96
N ALA A 39 3.95 0.89 5.01
CA ALA A 39 4.87 0.57 6.10
C ALA A 39 6.04 -0.28 5.58
N ALA A 40 5.78 -1.36 4.84
CA ALA A 40 6.80 -2.22 4.27
C ALA A 40 7.79 -1.42 3.40
N ASP A 41 7.29 -0.61 2.48
CA ASP A 41 8.08 0.27 1.61
C ASP A 41 8.92 1.25 2.44
N SER A 42 8.32 1.88 3.44
CA SER A 42 9.02 2.86 4.29
C SER A 42 10.17 2.23 5.06
N PHE A 43 9.94 1.06 5.67
CA PHE A 43 10.96 0.31 6.42
C PHE A 43 12.06 -0.25 5.49
N TRP A 44 11.72 -0.54 4.23
CA TRP A 44 12.69 -0.98 3.24
C TRP A 44 13.56 0.16 2.71
N ILE A 45 12.97 1.33 2.45
CA ILE A 45 13.68 2.51 1.90
C ILE A 45 14.61 3.14 2.95
N GLN A 46 14.20 3.19 4.23
CA GLN A 46 15.02 3.72 5.33
C GLN A 46 15.09 2.72 6.49
N PRO A 47 16.01 1.75 6.45
CA PRO A 47 16.21 0.83 7.55
C PRO A 47 16.70 1.60 8.78
N GLY A 48 15.87 1.66 9.83
CA GLY A 48 16.26 2.16 11.15
C GLY A 48 15.74 3.56 11.53
N ASP A 49 15.36 4.41 10.57
CA ASP A 49 14.79 5.73 10.86
C ASP A 49 13.67 6.09 9.88
N VAL A 50 12.51 5.47 10.07
CA VAL A 50 11.31 5.80 9.29
C VAL A 50 10.67 7.04 9.91
N ASP A 51 10.95 8.20 9.31
CA ASP A 51 10.30 9.45 9.68
C ASP A 51 8.94 9.63 8.98
N ALA A 52 8.19 10.65 9.40
CA ALA A 52 6.87 10.94 8.84
C ALA A 52 6.93 11.35 7.35
N LEU A 53 8.07 11.87 6.88
CA LEU A 53 8.27 12.27 5.50
C LEU A 53 8.41 11.03 4.60
N GLY A 54 9.20 10.03 5.02
CA GLY A 54 9.35 8.76 4.32
C GLY A 54 8.03 8.03 4.15
N ILE A 55 7.20 7.97 5.20
CA ILE A 55 5.85 7.39 5.15
C ILE A 55 4.98 8.13 4.13
N LYS A 56 5.02 9.47 4.15
CA LYS A 56 4.23 10.27 3.22
C LYS A 56 4.67 10.04 1.77
N GLN A 57 5.97 9.95 1.52
CA GLN A 57 6.52 9.68 0.18
C GLN A 57 6.14 8.28 -0.30
N ALA A 58 6.27 7.26 0.54
CA ALA A 58 5.84 5.90 0.23
C ALA A 58 4.33 5.85 -0.08
N PHE A 59 3.50 6.56 0.69
CA PHE A 59 2.07 6.66 0.41
C PHE A 59 1.75 7.34 -0.90
N GLN A 60 2.39 8.47 -1.20
CA GLN A 60 2.22 9.14 -2.49
C GLN A 60 2.64 8.25 -3.65
N HIS A 61 3.72 7.49 -3.48
CA HIS A 61 4.17 6.53 -4.48
C HIS A 61 3.13 5.40 -4.69
N TYR A 62 2.63 4.81 -3.60
CA TYR A 62 1.58 3.79 -3.64
C TYR A 62 0.31 4.24 -4.38
N VAL A 63 -0.12 5.50 -4.19
CA VAL A 63 -1.30 6.05 -4.87
C VAL A 63 -1.03 6.38 -6.34
N THR A 64 0.15 6.90 -6.68
CA THR A 64 0.45 7.39 -8.05
C THR A 64 0.91 6.32 -9.02
N SER A 65 1.38 5.19 -8.51
CA SER A 65 1.86 4.01 -9.24
C SER A 65 0.74 3.11 -9.79
N GLY A 66 -0.50 3.28 -9.31
CA GLY A 66 -1.63 2.42 -9.67
C GLY A 66 -1.75 1.13 -8.85
N ALA A 67 -0.88 0.88 -7.85
CA ALA A 67 -1.04 -0.29 -6.99
C ALA A 67 -2.35 -0.27 -6.21
N ALA A 68 -2.81 0.90 -5.77
CA ALA A 68 -4.06 1.00 -5.04
C ALA A 68 -5.25 0.43 -5.85
N GLU A 69 -5.33 0.77 -7.14
CA GLU A 69 -6.34 0.26 -8.07
C GLU A 69 -6.17 -1.23 -8.35
N ASN A 70 -4.93 -1.70 -8.55
CA ASN A 70 -4.65 -3.11 -8.83
C ASN A 70 -4.96 -4.01 -7.62
N VAL A 71 -4.53 -3.60 -6.42
CA VAL A 71 -4.88 -4.26 -5.15
C VAL A 71 -6.39 -4.31 -4.97
N LYS A 72 -7.08 -3.20 -5.24
CA LYS A 72 -8.55 -3.17 -5.17
C LYS A 72 -9.20 -4.15 -6.12
N ALA A 73 -8.76 -4.22 -7.37
CA ALA A 73 -9.27 -5.18 -8.34
C ALA A 73 -9.02 -6.63 -7.88
N ALA A 74 -7.80 -6.94 -7.43
CA ALA A 74 -7.41 -8.27 -6.97
C ALA A 74 -8.19 -8.72 -5.71
N VAL A 75 -8.45 -7.80 -4.77
CA VAL A 75 -9.26 -8.07 -3.57
C VAL A 75 -10.71 -8.36 -3.96
N LEU A 76 -11.30 -7.59 -4.87
CA LEU A 76 -12.67 -7.80 -5.33
C LEU A 76 -12.82 -9.13 -6.08
N GLU A 77 -11.81 -9.53 -6.85
CA GLU A 77 -11.77 -10.82 -7.53
C GLU A 77 -11.58 -11.99 -6.55
N ALA A 78 -10.70 -11.85 -5.57
CA ALA A 78 -10.41 -12.87 -4.58
C ALA A 78 -11.56 -13.10 -3.59
N PHE A 79 -12.30 -12.03 -3.26
CA PHE A 79 -13.36 -12.02 -2.26
C PHE A 79 -14.67 -11.45 -2.82
N PRO A 80 -15.27 -12.10 -3.84
CA PRO A 80 -16.46 -11.58 -4.53
C PRO A 80 -17.73 -11.66 -3.67
N LYS A 81 -17.67 -12.35 -2.52
CA LYS A 81 -18.75 -12.52 -1.56
C LYS A 81 -18.23 -12.27 -0.16
N HIS A 82 -19.12 -11.86 0.73
CA HIS A 82 -18.81 -11.74 2.14
C HIS A 82 -18.43 -13.10 2.73
N ILE A 83 -17.17 -13.23 3.17
CA ILE A 83 -16.60 -14.47 3.71
C ILE A 83 -16.61 -14.54 5.25
N GLY A 84 -17.24 -13.57 5.93
CA GLY A 84 -17.42 -13.57 7.39
C GLY A 84 -16.16 -13.16 8.16
N SER A 85 -15.02 -13.79 7.89
CA SER A 85 -13.74 -13.46 8.50
C SER A 85 -12.58 -13.55 7.51
N TYR A 86 -11.70 -12.55 7.56
CA TYR A 86 -10.44 -12.52 6.81
C TYR A 86 -9.26 -13.11 7.60
N SER A 87 -9.45 -13.48 8.87
CA SER A 87 -8.35 -13.95 9.74
C SER A 87 -8.00 -15.43 9.56
N THR A 88 -8.68 -16.14 8.65
CA THR A 88 -8.36 -17.55 8.37
C THR A 88 -7.01 -17.66 7.66
N HIS A 89 -6.35 -18.81 7.81
CA HIS A 89 -5.06 -19.06 7.17
C HIS A 89 -5.13 -18.87 5.64
N ASP A 90 -6.19 -19.37 5.01
CA ASP A 90 -6.39 -19.28 3.56
C ASP A 90 -6.59 -17.82 3.12
N CYS A 91 -7.37 -17.04 3.88
CA CYS A 91 -7.56 -15.62 3.58
C CYS A 91 -6.26 -14.83 3.73
N ASN A 92 -5.52 -15.06 4.81
CA ASN A 92 -4.22 -14.41 5.03
C ASN A 92 -3.22 -14.76 3.93
N THR A 93 -3.17 -16.02 3.50
CA THR A 93 -2.30 -16.47 2.41
C THR A 93 -2.65 -15.76 1.10
N LYS A 94 -3.95 -15.64 0.81
CA LYS A 94 -4.43 -14.96 -0.39
C LYS A 94 -4.16 -13.44 -0.35
N LEU A 95 -4.32 -12.81 0.82
CA LEU A 95 -3.99 -11.40 1.02
C LEU A 95 -2.50 -11.14 0.88
N LEU A 96 -1.66 -12.03 1.42
CA LEU A 96 -0.21 -11.97 1.25
C LEU A 96 0.17 -12.09 -0.22
N GLN A 97 -0.47 -13.00 -0.96
CA GLN A 97 -0.22 -13.16 -2.39
C GLN A 97 -0.63 -11.89 -3.16
N ILE A 98 -1.81 -11.33 -2.89
CA ILE A 98 -2.23 -10.05 -3.49
C ILE A 98 -1.21 -8.95 -3.19
N PHE A 99 -0.72 -8.88 -1.95
CA PHE A 99 0.31 -7.93 -1.57
C PHE A 99 1.60 -8.13 -2.37
N MET A 100 2.11 -9.36 -2.47
CA MET A 100 3.34 -9.66 -3.21
C MET A 100 3.21 -9.40 -4.72
N ASP A 101 2.07 -9.75 -5.32
CA ASP A 101 1.82 -9.58 -6.76
C ASP A 101 1.64 -8.11 -7.16
N ASN A 102 1.31 -7.25 -6.19
CA ASN A 102 1.08 -5.81 -6.41
C ASN A 102 2.10 -4.93 -5.69
N HIS A 103 3.15 -5.54 -5.14
CA HIS A 103 4.25 -4.82 -4.52
C HIS A 103 4.96 -3.99 -5.58
N ILE A 104 5.21 -2.72 -5.28
CA ILE A 104 5.93 -1.84 -6.19
C ILE A 104 7.37 -1.84 -5.73
N ASP A 105 8.28 -2.16 -6.65
CA ASP A 105 9.70 -2.03 -6.35
C ASP A 105 9.98 -0.60 -5.85
N PRO A 106 10.74 -0.44 -4.76
CA PRO A 106 11.07 0.88 -4.26
C PRO A 106 11.70 1.70 -5.40
N PRO A 107 11.42 3.01 -5.47
CA PRO A 107 12.03 3.86 -6.50
C PRO A 107 13.54 3.64 -6.46
N THR A 108 14.11 3.20 -7.59
CA THR A 108 15.52 2.79 -7.67
C THR A 108 16.40 3.92 -7.13
N ALA A 109 16.92 3.74 -5.92
CA ALA A 109 17.86 4.67 -5.31
C ALA A 109 19.18 4.58 -6.09
N GLY A 110 19.31 5.42 -7.13
CA GLY A 110 20.53 5.57 -7.90
C GLY A 110 20.47 5.00 -9.31
N GLN A 111 19.74 5.66 -10.21
CA GLN A 111 20.20 5.74 -11.59
C GLN A 111 20.99 7.05 -11.75
N PRO A 112 22.31 7.02 -12.02
CA PRO A 112 23.00 8.20 -12.48
C PRO A 112 22.34 8.62 -13.79
N SER A 113 21.81 9.84 -13.80
CA SER A 113 21.34 10.48 -15.03
C SER A 113 22.45 10.39 -16.07
N GLY A 114 22.09 9.87 -17.24
CA GLY A 114 23.01 9.46 -18.28
C GLY A 114 24.07 10.51 -18.61
N SER A 115 25.27 9.96 -18.84
CA SER A 115 26.34 10.46 -19.70
C SER A 115 25.94 11.66 -20.57
N GLY A 116 26.28 12.86 -20.11
CA GLY A 116 26.45 14.01 -20.98
C GLY A 116 27.81 13.88 -21.67
N SER A 117 27.80 13.38 -22.90
CA SER A 117 28.93 13.56 -23.81
C SER A 117 28.94 14.99 -24.30
N ALA A 118 30.03 15.71 -24.03
CA ALA A 118 30.56 16.80 -24.84
C ALA A 118 32.05 16.98 -24.54
#